data_AF-A0A2U2SI53-F1
#
_entry.id   AF-A0A2U2SI53-F1
#
_cell.length_a   1.000
_cell.length_b   1.000
_cell.length_c   1.000
_cell.angle_alpha   90.00
_cell.angle_beta   90.00
_cell.angle_gamma   90.00
#
_symmetry.space_group_name_H-M   'P 1'
#
loop_
_entity.id
_entity.type
_entity.pdbx_description
1 polymer ?
#
loop_
_entity_poly.entity_id
_entity_poly.type
_entity_poly.pdbx_seq_one_letter_code
_entity_poly.pdbx_strand_id
1 'polypeptide(L)'
;MEMVIASTNLKEDYWEQFELRDQDIEFLYNYLLENETPLTTAELLSVLVEERIRQEKVAQELERSQGCELYFPKERYQEGQRLVFPHLGWRKGTVVAVRPGRNPDLGPFEVIKVQFDQGETRQFAAGLEQHVLNQPLPVEEEEPQFDKQVILETYGDLLSQRLIEGLRDHSDFVQIAAKWFPRALLVDINIGHLNLAEAVLDMAGGGPLPTVKLLEQIELQSNVNPKLLEFSMDYALQEDDRFDEVGAAGEVLWYLKRLEPAAVLEPPLHLKYSGIEEDRSLFTEDMLRLEASLQDELSPPPQRLTKVDEAQISLIYPHWREGTLPLSAQTRLLFPTAYEAPRIRFTIVDGETDERFPAWVVRTHGYVYGLKEWYEKRGLMPGSFVKVQRGKKAGEVILTRLARRSGREWVRTVLVGSDGGIVFAMLKHNVTAQFDERMAIMVPDVEGVDEAWEKTLREHTPFEKIVVSMLRELSKLNPQGHAHASELYAAVNLLRRCPPGPLLSLLNSRPWFVHVGDQHYRYTESEEN
;
A
#
# COMPACT_ATOMS: atom_id res chain seq x y z
N MET A 1 -43.50 -23.78 23.27
CA MET A 1 -43.99 -22.78 22.30
C MET A 1 -42.77 -22.37 21.51
N GLU A 2 -42.51 -23.07 20.41
CA GLU A 2 -41.41 -22.73 19.50
C GLU A 2 -41.73 -21.37 18.88
N MET A 3 -40.86 -20.39 19.12
CA MET A 3 -40.84 -19.17 18.33
C MET A 3 -40.40 -19.57 16.93
N VAL A 4 -41.35 -19.66 16.00
CA VAL A 4 -41.04 -19.62 14.58
C VAL A 4 -40.57 -18.20 14.29
N ILE A 5 -39.26 -17.99 14.38
CA ILE A 5 -38.59 -16.80 13.88
C ILE A 5 -38.72 -16.91 12.36
N ALA A 6 -39.59 -16.11 11.75
CA ALA A 6 -39.53 -15.89 10.32
C ALA A 6 -38.13 -15.33 10.04
N SER A 7 -37.34 -16.04 9.24
CA SER A 7 -35.96 -15.67 8.90
C SER A 7 -35.94 -14.30 8.24
N THR A 8 -35.55 -13.29 9.01
CA THR A 8 -35.51 -11.85 8.65
C THR A 8 -34.17 -11.38 8.08
N ASN A 9 -33.21 -12.28 7.93
CA ASN A 9 -31.84 -11.89 7.59
C ASN A 9 -31.62 -11.82 6.07
N LEU A 10 -30.75 -10.89 5.66
CA LEU A 10 -29.97 -11.08 4.44
C LEU A 10 -29.34 -12.47 4.52
N LYS A 11 -29.18 -13.17 3.38
CA LYS A 11 -28.42 -14.43 3.42
C LYS A 11 -27.06 -14.15 4.07
N GLU A 12 -26.60 -15.03 4.96
CA GLU A 12 -25.38 -14.81 5.75
C GLU A 12 -24.16 -14.50 4.86
N ASP A 13 -24.18 -14.96 3.60
CA ASP A 13 -23.16 -14.78 2.57
C ASP A 13 -23.38 -13.59 1.62
N TYR A 14 -24.38 -12.74 1.85
CA TYR A 14 -24.77 -11.67 0.92
C TYR A 14 -23.59 -10.74 0.54
N TRP A 15 -22.86 -10.26 1.55
CA TRP A 15 -21.70 -9.37 1.34
C TRP A 15 -20.45 -10.15 0.89
N GLU A 16 -20.31 -11.41 1.30
CA GLU A 16 -19.22 -12.29 0.84
C GLU A 16 -19.33 -12.59 -0.65
N GLN A 17 -20.55 -12.76 -1.17
CA GLN A 17 -20.87 -12.99 -2.58
C GLN A 17 -21.28 -11.71 -3.32
N PHE A 18 -20.95 -10.54 -2.76
CA PHE A 18 -21.24 -9.27 -3.42
C PHE A 18 -20.69 -9.24 -4.86
N GLU A 19 -21.55 -8.96 -5.81
CA GLU A 19 -21.21 -8.69 -7.21
C GLU A 19 -21.81 -7.35 -7.61
N LEU A 20 -21.03 -6.57 -8.35
CA LEU A 20 -21.45 -5.27 -8.86
C LEU A 20 -22.46 -5.48 -10.00
N ARG A 21 -23.65 -4.91 -9.86
CA ARG A 21 -24.75 -5.04 -10.82
C ARG A 21 -24.86 -3.78 -11.68
N ASP A 22 -25.46 -3.88 -12.87
CA ASP A 22 -25.69 -2.72 -13.76
C ASP A 22 -26.43 -1.57 -13.05
N GLN A 23 -27.37 -1.89 -12.15
CA GLN A 23 -28.09 -0.90 -11.35
C GLN A 23 -27.17 -0.12 -10.39
N ASP A 24 -26.12 -0.76 -9.88
CA ASP A 24 -25.13 -0.09 -9.03
C ASP A 24 -24.30 0.87 -9.86
N ILE A 25 -23.90 0.45 -11.06
CA ILE A 25 -23.14 1.27 -12.01
C ILE A 25 -23.95 2.50 -12.39
N GLU A 26 -25.21 2.34 -12.79
CA GLU A 26 -26.11 3.45 -13.12
C GLU A 26 -26.30 4.39 -11.92
N PHE A 27 -26.47 3.84 -10.71
CA PHE A 27 -26.60 4.63 -9.49
C PHE A 27 -25.34 5.46 -9.22
N LEU A 28 -24.15 4.85 -9.26
CA LEU A 28 -22.88 5.54 -9.03
C LEU A 28 -22.60 6.60 -10.10
N TYR A 29 -22.94 6.31 -11.36
CA TYR A 29 -22.83 7.25 -12.45
C TYR A 29 -23.69 8.50 -12.20
N ASN A 30 -24.98 8.30 -11.89
CA ASN A 30 -25.90 9.39 -11.60
C ASN A 30 -25.48 10.17 -10.36
N TYR A 31 -25.01 9.48 -9.31
CA TYR A 31 -24.54 10.13 -8.10
C TYR A 31 -23.35 11.05 -8.36
N LEU A 32 -22.37 10.61 -9.15
CA LEU A 32 -21.23 11.45 -9.53
C LEU A 32 -21.63 12.60 -10.47
N LEU A 33 -22.59 12.35 -11.35
CA LEU A 33 -23.15 13.36 -12.26
C LEU A 33 -23.85 14.48 -11.47
N GLU A 34 -24.69 14.13 -10.50
CA GLU A 34 -25.44 15.09 -9.68
C GLU A 34 -24.54 15.88 -8.72
N ASN A 35 -23.52 15.24 -8.14
CA ASN A 35 -22.63 15.89 -7.18
C ASN A 35 -21.45 16.63 -7.83
N GLU A 36 -21.21 16.45 -9.14
CA GLU A 36 -20.11 17.04 -9.91
C GLU A 36 -18.74 16.98 -9.21
N THR A 37 -18.49 15.93 -8.44
CA THR A 37 -17.28 15.79 -7.61
C THR A 37 -16.67 14.40 -7.78
N PRO A 38 -15.38 14.31 -8.13
CA PRO A 38 -14.66 13.05 -8.14
C PRO A 38 -14.52 12.47 -6.74
N LEU A 39 -14.75 11.17 -6.60
CA LEU A 39 -14.77 10.48 -5.30
C LEU A 39 -13.81 9.30 -5.30
N THR A 40 -13.22 9.03 -4.14
CA THR A 40 -12.37 7.86 -3.93
C THR A 40 -13.18 6.57 -3.93
N THR A 41 -12.51 5.44 -4.14
CA THR A 41 -13.16 4.11 -4.03
C THR A 41 -13.84 3.91 -2.68
N ALA A 42 -13.22 4.37 -1.58
CA ALA A 42 -13.80 4.25 -0.24
C ALA A 42 -15.06 5.09 -0.07
N GLU A 43 -15.08 6.31 -0.63
CA GLU A 43 -16.26 7.18 -0.63
C GLU A 43 -17.39 6.59 -1.49
N LEU A 44 -17.08 6.11 -2.69
CA LEU A 44 -18.07 5.45 -3.55
C LEU A 44 -18.63 4.18 -2.93
N LEU A 45 -17.77 3.35 -2.31
CA LEU A 45 -18.22 2.16 -1.62
C LEU A 45 -19.14 2.49 -0.44
N SER A 46 -18.80 3.53 0.32
CA SER A 46 -19.61 4.04 1.43
C SER A 46 -21.02 4.46 0.96
N VAL A 47 -21.12 5.12 -0.20
CA VAL A 47 -22.40 5.52 -0.81
C VAL A 47 -23.14 4.31 -1.37
N LEU A 48 -22.45 3.38 -2.03
CA LEU A 48 -23.04 2.17 -2.61
C LEU A 48 -23.63 1.24 -1.54
N VAL A 49 -22.90 1.01 -0.45
CA VAL A 49 -23.36 0.17 0.67
C VAL A 49 -24.62 0.74 1.30
N GLU A 50 -24.68 2.07 1.46
CA GLU A 50 -25.85 2.76 1.99
C GLU A 50 -27.07 2.59 1.07
N GLU A 51 -26.87 2.74 -0.23
CA GLU A 51 -27.91 2.53 -1.23
C GLU A 51 -28.39 1.07 -1.27
N ARG A 52 -27.47 0.10 -1.18
CA ARG A 52 -27.82 -1.33 -1.12
C ARG A 52 -28.63 -1.67 0.11
N ILE A 53 -28.24 -1.16 1.29
CA ILE A 53 -29.02 -1.32 2.51
C ILE A 53 -30.43 -0.74 2.34
N ARG A 54 -30.55 0.45 1.74
CA ARG A 54 -31.84 1.09 1.47
C ARG A 54 -32.71 0.24 0.53
N GLN A 55 -32.15 -0.25 -0.57
CA GLN A 55 -32.86 -1.10 -1.53
C GLN A 55 -33.34 -2.41 -0.90
N GLU A 56 -32.49 -3.06 -0.11
CA GLU A 56 -32.84 -4.31 0.58
C GLU A 56 -33.93 -4.08 1.65
N LYS A 57 -33.89 -2.97 2.40
CA LYS A 57 -34.98 -2.59 3.31
C LYS A 57 -36.31 -2.41 2.57
N VAL A 58 -36.29 -1.68 1.45
CA VAL A 58 -37.49 -1.46 0.62
C VAL A 58 -37.99 -2.77 0.02
N ALA A 59 -37.09 -3.65 -0.47
CA ALA A 59 -37.45 -4.95 -1.02
C ALA A 59 -38.10 -5.85 0.06
N GLN A 60 -37.55 -5.86 1.27
CA GLN A 60 -38.16 -6.56 2.40
C GLN A 60 -39.53 -5.99 2.76
N GLU A 61 -39.70 -4.67 2.79
CA GLU A 61 -41.02 -4.02 2.99
C GLU A 61 -42.02 -4.38 1.89
N LEU A 62 -41.57 -4.47 0.64
CA LEU A 62 -42.40 -4.83 -0.50
C LEU A 62 -42.80 -6.32 -0.46
N GLU A 63 -41.87 -7.21 -0.10
CA GLU A 63 -42.15 -8.63 0.13
C GLU A 63 -43.12 -8.84 1.31
N ARG A 64 -42.94 -8.05 2.37
CA ARG A 64 -43.83 -8.01 3.54
C ARG A 64 -45.24 -7.56 3.15
N SER A 65 -45.38 -6.66 2.17
CA SER A 65 -46.66 -6.06 1.77
C SER A 65 -47.36 -6.75 0.60
N GLN A 66 -46.76 -7.76 -0.08
CA GLN A 66 -47.30 -8.53 -1.22
C GLN A 66 -48.85 -8.60 -1.31
N GLY A 67 -49.48 -7.55 -1.84
CA GLY A 67 -50.93 -7.42 -2.03
C GLY A 67 -51.82 -7.46 -0.77
N CYS A 68 -51.29 -7.25 0.44
CA CYS A 68 -52.05 -7.26 1.69
C CYS A 68 -51.97 -5.90 2.39
N GLU A 69 -53.09 -5.38 2.87
CA GLU A 69 -53.11 -4.11 3.60
C GLU A 69 -52.63 -4.28 5.04
N LEU A 70 -51.98 -3.25 5.59
CA LEU A 70 -51.43 -3.29 6.95
C LEU A 70 -52.57 -3.17 7.97
N TYR A 71 -52.63 -4.07 8.96
CA TYR A 71 -53.66 -3.96 10.00
C TYR A 71 -53.33 -2.87 11.03
N PHE A 72 -54.16 -1.84 11.07
CA PHE A 72 -54.31 -0.88 12.16
C PHE A 72 -55.67 -0.98 12.86
N PRO A 73 -55.74 -1.02 14.21
CA PRO A 73 -57.01 -1.02 14.94
C PRO A 73 -57.94 0.18 14.70
N LYS A 74 -57.43 1.36 14.32
CA LYS A 74 -58.23 2.55 13.97
C LYS A 74 -59.04 2.38 12.69
N GLU A 75 -58.58 1.54 11.78
CA GLU A 75 -59.20 1.36 10.47
C GLU A 75 -60.35 0.36 10.55
N ARG A 76 -61.17 0.34 9.49
CA ARG A 76 -62.33 -0.55 9.34
C ARG A 76 -62.12 -1.43 8.13
N TYR A 77 -62.50 -2.69 8.24
CA TYR A 77 -62.20 -3.73 7.25
C TYR A 77 -63.45 -4.46 6.80
N GLN A 78 -63.40 -5.04 5.60
CA GLN A 78 -64.50 -5.79 5.00
C GLN A 78 -64.18 -7.28 4.92
N GLU A 79 -65.23 -8.11 4.89
CA GLU A 79 -65.08 -9.55 4.65
C GLU A 79 -64.43 -9.81 3.28
N GLY A 80 -63.43 -10.67 3.24
CA GLY A 80 -62.62 -10.98 2.05
C GLY A 80 -61.33 -10.16 1.91
N GLN A 81 -61.12 -9.13 2.73
CA GLN A 81 -59.91 -8.31 2.70
C GLN A 81 -58.70 -9.06 3.27
N ARG A 82 -57.54 -8.95 2.61
CA ARG A 82 -56.28 -9.56 3.06
C ARG A 82 -55.46 -8.55 3.83
N LEU A 83 -55.09 -8.92 5.05
CA LEU A 83 -54.37 -8.07 5.98
C LEU A 83 -53.06 -8.70 6.43
N VAL A 84 -52.07 -7.87 6.72
CA VAL A 84 -50.80 -8.28 7.33
C VAL A 84 -50.68 -7.69 8.74
N PHE A 85 -50.21 -8.50 9.69
CA PHE A 85 -50.16 -8.18 11.13
C PHE A 85 -48.71 -8.05 11.63
N PRO A 86 -48.13 -6.84 11.70
CA PRO A 86 -46.73 -6.64 12.12
C PRO A 86 -46.44 -7.18 13.52
N HIS A 87 -47.33 -6.90 14.47
CA HIS A 87 -47.23 -7.33 15.87
C HIS A 87 -47.33 -8.84 16.09
N LEU A 88 -47.66 -9.59 15.04
CA LEU A 88 -47.69 -11.05 15.05
C LEU A 88 -46.60 -11.65 14.15
N GLY A 89 -45.50 -10.93 13.92
CA GLY A 89 -44.41 -11.39 13.07
C GLY A 89 -44.79 -11.41 11.58
N TRP A 90 -45.48 -10.36 11.11
CA TRP A 90 -45.88 -10.20 9.70
C TRP A 90 -46.78 -11.32 9.14
N ARG A 91 -47.54 -11.98 10.01
CA ARG A 91 -48.51 -13.00 9.58
C ARG A 91 -49.56 -12.40 8.67
N LYS A 92 -49.85 -13.08 7.55
CA LYS A 92 -50.88 -12.73 6.58
C LYS A 92 -52.19 -13.45 6.92
N GLY A 93 -53.32 -12.76 6.83
CA GLY A 93 -54.63 -13.33 7.13
C GLY A 93 -55.76 -12.67 6.35
N THR A 94 -56.86 -13.39 6.16
CA THR A 94 -58.04 -12.88 5.45
C THR A 94 -59.18 -12.65 6.45
N VAL A 95 -59.87 -11.51 6.34
CA VAL A 95 -61.05 -11.19 7.15
C VAL A 95 -62.21 -12.09 6.71
N VAL A 96 -62.73 -12.90 7.64
CA VAL A 96 -63.81 -13.87 7.39
C VAL A 96 -65.13 -13.48 8.03
N ALA A 97 -65.14 -12.55 8.98
CA ALA A 97 -66.37 -12.00 9.56
C ALA A 97 -66.11 -10.63 10.21
N VAL A 98 -67.11 -9.73 10.16
CA VAL A 98 -67.09 -8.45 10.88
C VAL A 98 -68.33 -8.34 11.78
N ARG A 99 -68.16 -8.00 13.06
CA ARG A 99 -69.28 -7.82 14.00
C ARG A 99 -69.11 -6.61 14.91
N PRO A 100 -70.18 -5.99 15.43
CA PRO A 100 -70.06 -4.91 16.41
C PRO A 100 -69.47 -5.42 17.72
N GLY A 101 -68.46 -4.71 18.23
CA GLY A 101 -67.87 -4.90 19.55
C GLY A 101 -68.81 -4.44 20.66
N ARG A 102 -68.73 -5.09 21.82
CA ARG A 102 -69.45 -4.69 23.03
C ARG A 102 -68.46 -4.57 24.18
N ASN A 103 -68.08 -3.34 24.49
CA ASN A 103 -67.34 -3.01 25.70
C ASN A 103 -67.96 -1.74 26.31
N PRO A 104 -68.38 -1.74 27.59
CA PRO A 104 -68.94 -0.55 28.24
C PRO A 104 -67.96 0.62 28.37
N ASP A 105 -66.65 0.33 28.41
CA ASP A 105 -65.60 1.32 28.72
C ASP A 105 -64.92 1.92 27.48
N LEU A 106 -65.06 1.24 26.33
CA LEU A 106 -64.52 1.65 25.04
C LEU A 106 -65.72 1.89 24.12
N GLY A 107 -65.85 3.08 23.53
CA GLY A 107 -66.97 3.46 22.65
C GLY A 107 -67.22 2.50 21.46
N PRO A 108 -68.10 2.84 20.50
CA PRO A 108 -68.46 1.90 19.43
C PRO A 108 -67.24 1.48 18.59
N PHE A 109 -66.95 0.18 18.55
CA PHE A 109 -65.90 -0.43 17.75
C PHE A 109 -66.39 -1.73 17.09
N GLU A 110 -65.63 -2.26 16.15
CA GLU A 110 -65.91 -3.51 15.43
C GLU A 110 -64.92 -4.59 15.83
N VAL A 111 -65.31 -5.85 15.71
CA VAL A 111 -64.44 -7.02 15.90
C VAL A 111 -64.39 -7.77 14.58
N ILE A 112 -63.21 -7.82 13.97
CA ILE A 112 -62.94 -8.61 12.78
C ILE A 112 -62.45 -9.99 13.19
N LYS A 113 -62.93 -11.03 12.52
CA LYS A 113 -62.41 -12.38 12.63
C LYS A 113 -61.50 -12.63 11.43
N VAL A 114 -60.25 -13.00 11.67
CA VAL A 114 -59.22 -13.17 10.64
C VAL A 114 -58.75 -14.60 10.65
N GLN A 115 -58.71 -15.22 9.47
CA GLN A 115 -58.18 -16.56 9.24
C GLN A 115 -56.77 -16.48 8.66
N PHE A 116 -55.82 -17.16 9.31
CA PHE A 116 -54.43 -17.25 8.89
C PHE A 116 -54.15 -18.57 8.14
N ASP A 117 -53.02 -18.64 7.44
CA ASP A 117 -52.63 -19.74 6.53
C ASP A 117 -52.59 -21.14 7.16
N GLN A 118 -52.54 -21.26 8.49
CA GLN A 118 -52.59 -22.53 9.23
C GLN A 118 -54.00 -22.96 9.69
N GLY A 119 -55.06 -22.27 9.23
CA GLY A 119 -56.44 -22.53 9.65
C GLY A 119 -56.80 -21.94 11.02
N GLU A 120 -55.83 -21.31 11.70
CA GLU A 120 -56.06 -20.59 12.95
C GLU A 120 -56.91 -19.34 12.68
N THR A 121 -57.98 -19.15 13.47
CA THR A 121 -58.78 -17.93 13.42
C THR A 121 -58.61 -17.12 14.70
N ARG A 122 -58.28 -15.83 14.59
CA ARG A 122 -58.22 -14.90 15.73
C ARG A 122 -59.17 -13.72 15.52
N GLN A 123 -59.51 -13.06 16.61
CA GLN A 123 -60.35 -11.87 16.59
C GLN A 123 -59.49 -10.64 16.90
N PHE A 124 -59.70 -9.57 16.13
CA PHE A 124 -59.01 -8.29 16.25
C PHE A 124 -60.02 -7.15 16.27
N ALA A 125 -59.65 -6.02 16.86
CA ALA A 125 -60.55 -4.88 17.03
C ALA A 125 -60.33 -3.84 15.92
N ALA A 126 -61.40 -3.39 15.27
CA ALA A 126 -61.39 -2.41 14.19
C ALA A 126 -62.21 -1.16 14.60
N GLY A 127 -61.90 0.00 14.03
CA GLY A 127 -62.53 1.27 14.39
C GLY A 127 -62.22 1.80 15.80
N LEU A 128 -61.13 1.34 16.44
CA LEU A 128 -60.63 1.87 17.71
C LEU A 128 -59.61 2.99 17.45
N GLU A 129 -60.05 4.25 17.55
CA GLU A 129 -59.18 5.43 17.31
C GLU A 129 -57.96 5.50 18.24
N GLN A 130 -58.15 5.16 19.52
CA GLN A 130 -57.09 5.19 20.53
C GLN A 130 -56.64 3.76 20.87
N HIS A 131 -55.56 3.31 20.24
CA HIS A 131 -54.95 2.01 20.50
C HIS A 131 -53.43 2.08 20.35
N VAL A 132 -52.69 1.37 21.20
CA VAL A 132 -51.21 1.34 21.17
C VAL A 132 -50.66 0.89 19.81
N LEU A 133 -51.37 -0.03 19.14
CA LEU A 133 -51.00 -0.54 17.80
C LEU A 133 -51.39 0.38 16.63
N ASN A 134 -52.02 1.54 16.87
CA ASN A 134 -52.29 2.55 15.83
C ASN A 134 -51.08 3.41 15.50
N GLN A 135 -50.06 3.35 16.36
CA GLN A 135 -48.74 3.90 16.13
C GLN A 135 -47.83 2.68 15.93
N PRO A 136 -47.34 2.41 14.72
CA PRO A 136 -46.39 1.32 14.55
C PRO A 136 -45.19 1.59 15.47
N LEU A 137 -44.80 0.59 16.27
CA LEU A 137 -43.52 0.64 16.95
C LEU A 137 -42.45 0.80 15.86
N PRO A 138 -41.48 1.72 16.02
CA PRO A 138 -40.28 1.65 15.21
C PRO A 138 -39.74 0.23 15.41
N VAL A 139 -39.55 -0.50 14.31
CA VAL A 139 -38.76 -1.72 14.38
C VAL A 139 -37.43 -1.28 14.98
N GLU A 140 -37.00 -1.89 16.09
CA GLU A 140 -35.65 -1.67 16.62
C GLU A 140 -34.67 -2.18 15.56
N GLU A 141 -34.30 -1.29 14.64
CA GLU A 141 -33.38 -1.51 13.55
C GLU A 141 -31.94 -1.33 14.05
N GLU A 142 -31.44 -2.29 14.82
CA GLU A 142 -29.99 -2.43 15.06
C GLU A 142 -29.59 -3.88 14.78
N GLU A 143 -29.87 -4.34 13.55
CA GLU A 143 -29.30 -5.58 13.04
C GLU A 143 -27.93 -5.29 12.41
N PRO A 144 -26.83 -5.94 12.85
CA PRO A 144 -25.47 -5.65 12.35
C PRO A 144 -25.30 -5.80 10.84
N GLN A 145 -26.16 -6.58 10.18
CA GLN A 145 -26.15 -6.83 8.73
C GLN A 145 -26.66 -5.64 7.90
N PHE A 146 -27.30 -4.65 8.54
CA PHE A 146 -27.73 -3.39 7.94
C PHE A 146 -26.99 -2.18 8.51
N ASP A 147 -25.95 -2.42 9.33
CA ASP A 147 -25.08 -1.37 9.84
C ASP A 147 -23.92 -1.14 8.87
N LYS A 148 -23.93 0.04 8.24
CA LYS A 148 -22.91 0.50 7.30
C LYS A 148 -21.49 0.42 7.89
N GLN A 149 -21.29 0.78 9.16
CA GLN A 149 -19.95 0.74 9.77
C GLN A 149 -19.47 -0.69 9.92
N VAL A 150 -20.31 -1.58 10.43
CA VAL A 150 -19.97 -3.00 10.61
C VAL A 150 -19.64 -3.67 9.27
N ILE A 151 -20.40 -3.37 8.21
CA ILE A 151 -20.17 -3.91 6.87
C ILE A 151 -18.84 -3.42 6.30
N LEU A 152 -18.55 -2.11 6.39
CA LEU A 152 -17.32 -1.55 5.87
C LEU A 152 -16.08 -2.03 6.64
N GLU A 153 -16.18 -2.22 7.95
CA GLU A 153 -15.09 -2.77 8.77
C GLU A 153 -14.83 -4.26 8.48
N THR A 154 -15.87 -5.03 8.21
CA THR A 154 -15.77 -6.49 8.03
C THR A 154 -15.43 -6.88 6.59
N TYR A 155 -16.06 -6.22 5.60
CA TYR A 155 -15.98 -6.60 4.19
C TYR A 155 -15.37 -5.51 3.28
N GLY A 156 -14.98 -4.35 3.84
CA GLY A 156 -14.57 -3.19 3.04
C GLY A 156 -13.46 -3.45 2.03
N ASP A 157 -12.45 -4.25 2.38
CA ASP A 157 -11.35 -4.60 1.46
C ASP A 157 -11.84 -5.42 0.27
N LEU A 158 -12.68 -6.43 0.52
CA LEU A 158 -13.26 -7.30 -0.52
C LEU A 158 -14.17 -6.49 -1.45
N LEU A 159 -15.06 -5.69 -0.89
CA LEU A 159 -15.99 -4.87 -1.65
C LEU A 159 -15.27 -3.80 -2.48
N SER A 160 -14.22 -3.20 -1.92
CA SER A 160 -13.38 -2.22 -2.64
C SER A 160 -12.70 -2.85 -3.85
N GLN A 161 -12.14 -4.05 -3.72
CA GLN A 161 -11.52 -4.76 -4.83
C GLN A 161 -12.52 -5.01 -5.96
N ARG A 162 -13.70 -5.56 -5.63
CA ARG A 162 -14.74 -5.83 -6.62
C ARG A 162 -15.31 -4.57 -7.26
N LEU A 163 -15.43 -3.48 -6.51
CA LEU A 163 -15.86 -2.19 -7.04
C LEU A 163 -14.82 -1.63 -8.03
N ILE A 164 -13.53 -1.70 -7.69
CA ILE A 164 -12.45 -1.26 -8.59
C ILE A 164 -12.46 -2.07 -9.88
N GLU A 165 -12.50 -3.40 -9.78
CA GLU A 165 -12.55 -4.29 -10.94
C GLU A 165 -13.76 -3.97 -11.82
N GLY A 166 -14.95 -3.88 -11.22
CA GLY A 166 -16.18 -3.58 -11.96
C GLY A 166 -16.20 -2.20 -12.61
N LEU A 167 -15.70 -1.15 -11.94
CA LEU A 167 -15.62 0.20 -12.54
C LEU A 167 -14.58 0.28 -13.66
N ARG A 168 -13.46 -0.46 -13.58
CA ARG A 168 -12.45 -0.52 -14.65
C ARG A 168 -12.98 -1.15 -15.93
N ASP A 169 -13.87 -2.12 -15.81
CA ASP A 169 -14.48 -2.81 -16.95
C ASP A 169 -15.49 -1.91 -17.71
N HIS A 170 -15.91 -0.79 -17.13
CA HIS A 170 -16.86 0.14 -17.73
C HIS A 170 -16.16 1.40 -18.26
N SER A 171 -16.18 1.59 -19.59
CA SER A 171 -15.48 2.69 -20.27
C SER A 171 -15.96 4.10 -19.91
N ASP A 172 -17.13 4.19 -19.29
CA ASP A 172 -17.79 5.44 -18.89
C ASP A 172 -17.17 6.07 -17.65
N PHE A 173 -16.39 5.31 -16.88
CA PHE A 173 -15.64 5.80 -15.73
C PHE A 173 -14.17 5.97 -16.08
N VAL A 174 -13.55 7.00 -15.50
CA VAL A 174 -12.11 7.20 -15.49
C VAL A 174 -11.61 7.22 -14.05
N GLN A 175 -10.41 6.68 -13.84
CA GLN A 175 -9.75 6.63 -12.54
C GLN A 175 -8.45 7.44 -12.59
N ILE A 176 -8.25 8.30 -11.59
CA ILE A 176 -7.01 9.09 -11.41
C ILE A 176 -6.72 9.23 -9.93
N ALA A 177 -5.51 8.87 -9.50
CA ALA A 177 -5.08 9.01 -8.10
C ALA A 177 -6.09 8.41 -7.10
N ALA A 178 -6.62 7.22 -7.43
CA ALA A 178 -7.66 6.51 -6.69
C ALA A 178 -9.05 7.19 -6.60
N LYS A 179 -9.28 8.28 -7.34
CA LYS A 179 -10.59 8.93 -7.51
C LYS A 179 -11.23 8.54 -8.84
N TRP A 180 -12.55 8.51 -8.86
CA TRP A 180 -13.38 8.08 -9.98
C TRP A 180 -14.29 9.21 -10.44
N PHE A 181 -14.48 9.32 -11.76
CA PHE A 181 -15.42 10.28 -12.34
C PHE A 181 -15.98 9.82 -13.70
N PRO A 182 -17.19 10.27 -14.09
CA PRO A 182 -17.73 10.02 -15.42
C PRO A 182 -16.93 10.70 -16.54
N ARG A 183 -16.53 9.93 -17.55
CA ARG A 183 -15.79 10.41 -18.73
C ARG A 183 -16.54 11.52 -19.49
N ALA A 184 -17.87 11.42 -19.57
CA ALA A 184 -18.70 12.35 -20.34
C ALA A 184 -18.69 13.79 -19.80
N LEU A 185 -18.25 14.00 -18.56
CA LEU A 185 -18.21 15.30 -17.91
C LEU A 185 -16.82 15.94 -17.91
N LEU A 186 -15.80 15.26 -18.46
CA LEU A 186 -14.46 15.82 -18.50
C LEU A 186 -14.40 17.09 -19.36
N VAL A 187 -13.68 18.08 -18.86
CA VAL A 187 -13.36 19.29 -19.63
C VAL A 187 -12.35 18.93 -20.71
N ASP A 188 -12.54 19.45 -21.92
CA ASP A 188 -11.62 19.22 -23.03
C ASP A 188 -10.28 19.92 -22.79
N ILE A 189 -9.24 19.12 -22.56
CA ILE A 189 -7.86 19.58 -22.41
C ILE A 189 -7.09 19.27 -23.69
N ASN A 190 -6.84 20.31 -24.50
CA ASN A 190 -6.10 20.17 -25.74
C ASN A 190 -4.57 20.21 -25.53
N ILE A 191 -3.84 19.88 -26.60
CA ILE A 191 -2.37 19.87 -26.64
C ILE A 191 -1.73 21.23 -26.28
N GLY A 192 -2.41 22.34 -26.56
CA GLY A 192 -1.94 23.68 -26.20
C GLY A 192 -1.88 23.87 -24.68
N HIS A 193 -2.89 23.40 -23.95
CA HIS A 193 -2.88 23.41 -22.49
C HIS A 193 -1.75 22.53 -21.92
N LEU A 194 -1.52 21.35 -22.51
CA LEU A 194 -0.43 20.47 -22.10
C LEU A 194 0.94 21.10 -22.36
N ASN A 195 1.13 21.80 -23.48
CA ASN A 195 2.37 22.52 -23.77
C ASN A 195 2.63 23.66 -22.77
N LEU A 196 1.57 24.36 -22.33
CA LEU A 196 1.68 25.35 -21.27
C LEU A 196 2.05 24.71 -19.93
N ALA A 197 1.43 23.57 -19.58
CA ALA A 197 1.77 22.81 -18.38
C ALA A 197 3.24 22.37 -18.38
N GLU A 198 3.74 21.87 -19.53
CA GLU A 198 5.15 21.53 -19.70
C GLU A 198 6.06 22.74 -19.48
N ALA A 199 5.73 23.90 -20.05
CA ALA A 199 6.52 25.11 -19.86
C ALA A 199 6.56 25.57 -18.39
N VAL A 200 5.43 25.48 -17.69
CA VAL A 200 5.33 25.81 -16.26
C VAL A 200 6.20 24.86 -15.42
N LEU A 201 6.16 23.56 -15.69
CA LEU A 201 6.99 22.59 -15.00
C LEU A 201 8.49 22.77 -15.33
N ASP A 202 8.83 23.07 -16.59
CA ASP A 202 10.22 23.30 -17.02
C ASP A 202 10.81 24.53 -16.30
N MET A 203 10.05 25.63 -16.20
CA MET A 203 10.41 26.81 -15.41
C MET A 203 10.61 26.48 -13.92
N ALA A 204 9.94 25.46 -13.40
CA ALA A 204 10.08 24.95 -12.03
C ALA A 204 11.16 23.85 -11.90
N GLY A 205 12.06 23.69 -12.87
CA GLY A 205 13.11 22.66 -12.84
C GLY A 205 12.56 21.23 -12.94
N GLY A 206 11.47 21.07 -13.68
CA GLY A 206 10.74 19.82 -13.87
C GLY A 206 9.60 19.60 -12.86
N GLY A 207 9.53 20.34 -11.75
CA GLY A 207 8.50 20.21 -10.71
C GLY A 207 9.04 19.74 -9.34
N PRO A 208 8.23 19.04 -8.51
CA PRO A 208 6.85 18.68 -8.74
C PRO A 208 5.94 19.87 -8.48
N LEU A 209 4.83 19.96 -9.21
CA LEU A 209 3.79 20.95 -8.94
C LEU A 209 2.42 20.27 -8.81
N PRO A 210 1.57 20.73 -7.87
CA PRO A 210 0.18 20.31 -7.85
C PRO A 210 -0.57 20.91 -9.02
N THR A 211 -1.64 20.25 -9.44
CA THR A 211 -2.44 20.59 -10.62
C THR A 211 -3.04 21.99 -10.53
N VAL A 212 -3.48 22.38 -9.32
CA VAL A 212 -3.94 23.75 -9.04
C VAL A 212 -2.91 24.81 -9.46
N LYS A 213 -1.61 24.57 -9.23
CA LYS A 213 -0.54 25.51 -9.60
C LYS A 213 -0.32 25.58 -11.11
N LEU A 214 -0.55 24.48 -11.83
CA LEU A 214 -0.52 24.46 -13.29
C LEU A 214 -1.70 25.26 -13.85
N LEU A 215 -2.90 25.03 -13.33
CA LEU A 215 -4.12 25.73 -13.75
C LEU A 215 -4.08 27.25 -13.50
N GLU A 216 -3.38 27.73 -12.47
CA GLU A 216 -3.18 29.18 -12.25
C GLU A 216 -2.48 29.88 -13.43
N GLN A 217 -1.66 29.15 -14.20
CA GLN A 217 -0.87 29.68 -15.32
C GLN A 217 -1.48 29.35 -16.68
N ILE A 218 -2.28 28.29 -16.74
CA ILE A 218 -3.02 27.88 -17.94
C ILE A 218 -4.35 28.61 -17.89
N GLU A 219 -4.51 29.70 -18.67
CA GLU A 219 -5.72 30.52 -18.72
C GLU A 219 -6.95 29.78 -19.30
N LEU A 220 -7.39 28.71 -18.64
CA LEU A 220 -8.59 27.94 -18.96
C LEU A 220 -9.81 28.75 -18.53
N GLN A 221 -10.45 29.40 -19.50
CA GLN A 221 -11.72 30.09 -19.29
C GLN A 221 -12.87 29.08 -19.22
N SER A 222 -13.12 28.51 -18.04
CA SER A 222 -14.25 27.61 -17.84
C SER A 222 -15.13 28.08 -16.68
N ASN A 223 -16.43 28.31 -16.94
CA ASN A 223 -17.47 28.50 -15.92
C ASN A 223 -17.82 27.17 -15.21
N VAL A 224 -16.86 26.25 -15.13
CA VAL A 224 -17.04 24.87 -14.67
C VAL A 224 -16.54 24.77 -13.22
N ASN A 225 -17.07 23.81 -12.48
CA ASN A 225 -16.61 23.49 -11.13
C ASN A 225 -15.07 23.31 -11.09
N PRO A 226 -14.33 24.03 -10.23
CA PRO A 226 -12.86 23.95 -10.16
C PRO A 226 -12.34 22.54 -9.91
N LYS A 227 -13.06 21.70 -9.14
CA LYS A 227 -12.66 20.31 -8.88
C LYS A 227 -12.72 19.44 -10.12
N LEU A 228 -13.67 19.72 -11.01
CA LEU A 228 -13.81 19.03 -12.28
C LEU A 228 -12.70 19.46 -13.25
N LEU A 229 -12.36 20.74 -13.27
CA LEU A 229 -11.23 21.24 -14.06
C LEU A 229 -9.91 20.62 -13.61
N GLU A 230 -9.66 20.56 -12.30
CA GLU A 230 -8.50 19.90 -11.70
C GLU A 230 -8.42 18.42 -12.13
N PHE A 231 -9.50 17.67 -11.94
CA PHE A 231 -9.55 16.26 -12.32
C PHE A 231 -9.37 16.04 -13.83
N SER A 232 -9.94 16.90 -14.67
CA SER A 232 -9.78 16.81 -16.13
C SER A 232 -8.35 17.10 -16.56
N MET A 233 -7.68 18.04 -15.89
CA MET A 233 -6.28 18.35 -16.12
C MET A 233 -5.38 17.20 -15.67
N ASP A 234 -5.63 16.60 -14.51
CA ASP A 234 -4.92 15.42 -14.04
C ASP A 234 -5.03 14.28 -15.05
N TYR A 235 -6.23 14.07 -15.61
CA TYR A 235 -6.46 13.01 -16.59
C TYR A 235 -5.61 13.22 -17.83
N ALA A 236 -5.64 14.45 -18.36
CA ALA A 236 -4.92 14.79 -19.57
C ALA A 236 -3.40 14.73 -19.41
N LEU A 237 -2.89 15.03 -18.21
CA LEU A 237 -1.46 14.88 -17.88
C LEU A 237 -1.08 13.41 -17.72
N GLN A 238 -1.94 12.58 -17.13
CA GLN A 238 -1.71 11.14 -16.96
C GLN A 238 -1.61 10.41 -18.30
N GLU A 239 -2.43 10.79 -19.27
CA GLU A 239 -2.46 10.18 -20.60
C GLU A 239 -1.32 10.65 -21.53
N ASP A 240 -0.54 11.65 -21.13
CA ASP A 240 0.58 12.20 -21.92
C ASP A 240 1.94 11.77 -21.34
N ASP A 241 2.71 11.03 -22.14
CA ASP A 241 4.00 10.42 -21.76
C ASP A 241 5.07 11.40 -21.26
N ARG A 242 4.93 12.71 -21.49
CA ARG A 242 5.88 13.73 -21.03
C ARG A 242 5.83 13.95 -19.52
N PHE A 243 4.68 13.68 -18.91
CA PHE A 243 4.43 13.93 -17.50
C PHE A 243 4.50 12.63 -16.71
N ASP A 244 4.89 12.73 -15.44
CA ASP A 244 4.84 11.63 -14.49
C ASP A 244 4.17 12.13 -13.20
N GLU A 245 3.31 11.30 -12.62
CA GLU A 245 2.69 11.54 -11.33
C GLU A 245 3.67 11.02 -10.28
N VAL A 246 4.11 11.88 -9.35
CA VAL A 246 5.19 11.57 -8.40
C VAL A 246 4.79 11.84 -6.96
N GLY A 247 3.51 12.07 -6.70
CA GLY A 247 2.95 12.36 -5.39
C GLY A 247 2.85 11.15 -4.49
N ALA A 248 2.73 11.41 -3.19
CA ALA A 248 2.40 10.37 -2.22
C ALA A 248 0.89 10.10 -2.25
N ALA A 249 0.44 8.98 -1.69
CA ALA A 249 -0.96 8.60 -1.63
C ALA A 249 -1.84 9.75 -1.09
N GLY A 250 -2.77 10.21 -1.93
CA GLY A 250 -3.69 11.31 -1.64
C GLY A 250 -3.23 12.69 -2.12
N GLU A 251 -2.00 12.83 -2.62
CA GLU A 251 -1.48 14.05 -3.24
C GLU A 251 -1.18 13.77 -4.71
N VAL A 252 -1.67 14.63 -5.61
CA VAL A 252 -1.35 14.56 -7.04
C VAL A 252 -0.29 15.62 -7.33
N LEU A 253 0.88 15.16 -7.75
CA LEU A 253 2.03 16.01 -8.01
C LEU A 253 2.66 15.64 -9.34
N TRP A 254 2.75 16.60 -10.25
CA TRP A 254 3.24 16.37 -11.61
C TRP A 254 4.70 16.76 -11.77
N TYR A 255 5.45 15.91 -12.48
CA TYR A 255 6.85 16.13 -12.82
C TYR A 255 7.10 15.89 -14.32
N LEU A 256 8.11 16.54 -14.90
CA LEU A 256 8.54 16.24 -16.28
C LEU A 256 9.45 15.02 -16.31
N LYS A 257 8.99 13.98 -16.99
CA LYS A 257 9.69 12.70 -17.11
C LYS A 257 11.10 12.84 -17.67
N ARG A 258 11.31 13.75 -18.64
CA ARG A 258 12.63 14.02 -19.25
C ARG A 258 13.65 14.67 -18.30
N LEU A 259 13.19 15.28 -17.21
CA LEU A 259 14.04 15.93 -16.21
C LEU A 259 14.24 15.06 -14.96
N GLU A 260 13.67 13.86 -14.93
CA GLU A 260 13.92 12.93 -13.84
C GLU A 260 15.39 12.49 -13.79
N PRO A 261 15.95 12.27 -12.59
CA PRO A 261 17.29 11.72 -12.48
C PRO A 261 17.39 10.35 -13.16
N ALA A 262 18.50 10.08 -13.86
CA ALA A 262 18.71 8.80 -14.55
C ALA A 262 18.58 7.58 -13.61
N ALA A 263 19.04 7.71 -12.36
CA ALA A 263 18.94 6.67 -11.34
C ALA A 263 17.50 6.43 -10.82
N VAL A 264 16.54 7.27 -11.19
CA VAL A 264 15.09 7.09 -10.90
C VAL A 264 14.39 6.38 -12.06
N LEU A 265 14.92 6.53 -13.27
CA LEU A 265 14.42 5.86 -14.47
C LEU A 265 14.95 4.42 -14.56
N GLU A 266 16.24 4.23 -14.29
CA GLU A 266 16.92 2.93 -14.41
C GLU A 266 17.87 2.69 -13.23
N PRO A 267 18.01 1.43 -12.76
CA PRO A 267 18.97 1.10 -11.72
C PRO A 267 20.40 1.48 -12.13
N PRO A 268 21.14 2.20 -11.28
CA PRO A 268 22.54 2.52 -11.55
C PRO A 268 23.42 1.25 -11.54
N LEU A 269 24.60 1.34 -12.14
CA LEU A 269 25.50 0.20 -12.39
C LEU A 269 25.71 -0.68 -11.15
N HIS A 270 26.00 -0.07 -10.00
CA HIS A 270 26.33 -0.79 -8.77
C HIS A 270 25.13 -1.49 -8.13
N LEU A 271 23.90 -1.10 -8.46
CA LEU A 271 22.67 -1.73 -7.95
C LEU A 271 22.09 -2.79 -8.91
N LYS A 272 22.64 -2.95 -10.11
CA LYS A 272 22.17 -3.96 -11.06
C LYS A 272 22.53 -5.37 -10.58
N TYR A 273 21.50 -6.16 -10.27
CA TYR A 273 21.61 -7.56 -9.92
C TYR A 273 21.16 -8.46 -11.07
N SER A 274 21.99 -9.45 -11.41
CA SER A 274 21.80 -10.34 -12.57
C SER A 274 21.18 -11.70 -12.24
N GLY A 275 20.74 -11.92 -11.00
CA GLY A 275 20.20 -13.21 -10.55
C GLY A 275 21.31 -14.26 -10.43
N ILE A 276 21.73 -14.55 -9.21
CA ILE A 276 22.67 -15.63 -8.90
C ILE A 276 21.85 -16.77 -8.29
N GLU A 277 22.09 -18.00 -8.77
CA GLU A 277 21.39 -19.17 -8.25
C GLU A 277 21.64 -19.35 -6.75
N GLU A 278 20.57 -19.63 -6.02
CA GLU A 278 20.61 -19.96 -4.59
C GLU A 278 19.80 -21.22 -4.32
N ASP A 279 20.35 -22.12 -3.52
CA ASP A 279 19.64 -23.26 -2.95
C ASP A 279 19.35 -22.98 -1.47
N ARG A 280 18.09 -22.64 -1.18
CA ARG A 280 17.62 -22.36 0.19
C ARG A 280 17.53 -23.59 1.07
N SER A 281 17.55 -24.80 0.51
CA SER A 281 17.55 -26.05 1.29
C SER A 281 18.85 -26.22 2.10
N LEU A 282 19.91 -25.52 1.70
CA LEU A 282 21.20 -25.49 2.38
C LEU A 282 21.25 -24.53 3.57
N PHE A 283 20.18 -23.78 3.86
CA PHE A 283 20.22 -22.73 4.87
C PHE A 283 19.98 -23.31 6.26
N THR A 284 20.87 -22.96 7.18
CA THR A 284 20.66 -23.17 8.62
C THR A 284 19.86 -22.01 9.22
N GLU A 285 19.28 -22.23 10.41
CA GLU A 285 18.60 -21.17 11.16
C GLU A 285 19.51 -19.96 11.43
N ASP A 286 20.80 -20.18 11.64
CA ASP A 286 21.78 -19.10 11.83
C ASP A 286 21.98 -18.29 10.54
N MET A 287 21.95 -18.94 9.37
CA MET A 287 22.06 -18.27 8.08
C MET A 287 20.82 -17.45 7.76
N LEU A 288 19.62 -17.97 8.06
CA LEU A 288 18.37 -17.22 7.91
C LEU A 288 18.34 -16.00 8.83
N ARG A 289 18.78 -16.15 10.08
CA ARG A 289 18.92 -15.03 11.02
C ARG A 289 19.93 -14.00 10.53
N LEU A 290 21.07 -14.44 9.99
CA LEU A 290 22.08 -13.57 9.43
C LEU A 290 21.56 -12.80 8.21
N GLU A 291 20.94 -13.48 7.25
CA GLU A 291 20.31 -12.85 6.08
C GLU A 291 19.31 -11.77 6.49
N ALA A 292 18.42 -12.08 7.44
CA ALA A 292 17.45 -11.13 7.96
C ALA A 292 18.11 -9.93 8.67
N SER A 293 19.24 -10.15 9.37
CA SER A 293 19.96 -9.09 10.08
C SER A 293 20.69 -8.11 9.15
N LEU A 294 21.11 -8.57 7.96
CA LEU A 294 21.81 -7.73 6.98
C LEU A 294 20.87 -6.76 6.26
N GLN A 295 19.55 -7.02 6.29
CA GLN A 295 18.50 -6.13 5.77
C GLN A 295 18.74 -5.66 4.32
N ASP A 296 19.25 -6.53 3.48
CA ASP A 296 19.41 -6.27 2.05
C ASP A 296 18.03 -6.19 1.36
N GLU A 297 17.88 -5.26 0.41
CA GLU A 297 16.63 -4.99 -0.32
C GLU A 297 16.26 -6.06 -1.34
N LEU A 298 17.23 -6.85 -1.80
CA LEU A 298 17.04 -7.99 -2.69
C LEU A 298 16.80 -9.30 -1.94
N SER A 299 16.93 -9.30 -0.60
CA SER A 299 16.56 -10.44 0.22
C SER A 299 15.05 -10.67 0.20
N PRO A 300 14.58 -11.93 0.24
CA PRO A 300 13.16 -12.24 0.30
C PRO A 300 12.51 -11.62 1.54
N PRO A 301 11.38 -10.89 1.39
CA PRO A 301 10.71 -10.28 2.53
C PRO A 301 10.13 -11.37 3.46
N PRO A 302 10.02 -11.10 4.77
CA PRO A 302 9.34 -12.00 5.68
C PRO A 302 7.85 -12.12 5.33
N GLN A 303 7.23 -13.24 5.68
CA GLN A 303 5.80 -13.49 5.40
C GLN A 303 4.87 -12.41 5.97
N ARG A 304 5.26 -11.78 7.07
CA ARG A 304 4.55 -10.64 7.68
C ARG A 304 5.53 -9.52 7.96
N LEU A 305 5.17 -8.33 7.49
CA LEU A 305 5.88 -7.10 7.82
C LEU A 305 5.30 -6.52 9.10
N THR A 306 6.14 -6.31 10.10
CA THR A 306 5.76 -5.60 11.31
C THR A 306 5.78 -4.11 11.02
N LYS A 307 4.70 -3.40 11.35
CA LYS A 307 4.70 -1.93 11.32
C LYS A 307 5.68 -1.42 12.36
N VAL A 308 6.64 -0.61 11.91
CA VAL A 308 7.63 0.06 12.76
C VAL A 308 7.55 1.56 12.53
N ASP A 309 7.82 2.35 13.56
CA ASP A 309 7.92 3.81 13.47
C ASP A 309 9.35 4.28 13.14
N GLU A 310 10.32 3.41 13.40
CA GLU A 310 11.74 3.63 13.10
C GLU A 310 12.46 2.33 12.75
N ALA A 311 13.50 2.44 11.95
CA ALA A 311 14.40 1.34 11.60
C ALA A 311 15.84 1.84 11.50
N GLN A 312 16.80 0.95 11.77
CA GLN A 312 18.22 1.22 11.59
C GLN A 312 18.75 0.27 10.53
N ILE A 313 19.50 0.83 9.56
CA ILE A 313 20.10 0.07 8.47
C ILE A 313 21.60 0.36 8.37
N SER A 314 22.39 -0.65 8.05
CA SER A 314 23.82 -0.50 7.75
C SER A 314 23.99 -0.25 6.26
N LEU A 315 24.72 0.81 5.90
CA LEU A 315 24.90 1.23 4.52
C LEU A 315 25.89 0.31 3.80
N ILE A 316 25.46 -0.40 2.75
CA ILE A 316 26.38 -1.20 1.92
C ILE A 316 27.06 -0.34 0.85
N TYR A 317 28.21 -0.79 0.33
CA TYR A 317 29.00 -0.03 -0.65
C TYR A 317 28.20 0.39 -1.89
N PRO A 318 27.41 -0.47 -2.56
CA PRO A 318 26.64 -0.07 -3.74
C PRO A 318 25.71 1.12 -3.48
N HIS A 319 25.05 1.11 -2.33
CA HIS A 319 24.14 2.17 -1.91
C HIS A 319 24.89 3.45 -1.54
N TRP A 320 26.00 3.34 -0.81
CA TRP A 320 26.88 4.47 -0.52
C TRP A 320 27.41 5.13 -1.79
N ARG A 321 27.92 4.33 -2.73
CA ARG A 321 28.53 4.80 -3.98
C ARG A 321 27.56 5.60 -4.85
N GLU A 322 26.31 5.14 -4.92
CA GLU A 322 25.24 5.74 -5.72
C GLU A 322 24.43 6.81 -4.97
N GLY A 323 24.70 7.03 -3.68
CA GLY A 323 23.91 7.94 -2.86
C GLY A 323 22.46 7.50 -2.74
N THR A 324 22.25 6.21 -2.53
CA THR A 324 20.93 5.58 -2.39
C THR A 324 20.81 4.87 -1.05
N LEU A 325 19.58 4.62 -0.60
CA LEU A 325 19.28 3.87 0.61
C LEU A 325 18.43 2.64 0.26
N PRO A 326 18.74 1.44 0.80
CA PRO A 326 17.93 0.25 0.53
C PRO A 326 16.51 0.36 1.12
N LEU A 327 15.50 -0.01 0.34
CA LEU A 327 14.14 -0.27 0.82
C LEU A 327 14.01 -1.72 1.28
N SER A 328 14.71 -2.05 2.36
CA SER A 328 14.61 -3.35 3.02
C SER A 328 13.20 -3.62 3.52
N ALA A 329 12.92 -4.88 3.88
CA ALA A 329 11.64 -5.27 4.48
C ALA A 329 11.25 -4.38 5.68
N GLN A 330 12.22 -3.94 6.50
CA GLN A 330 11.96 -3.11 7.67
C GLN A 330 11.77 -1.63 7.34
N THR A 331 12.53 -1.08 6.36
CA THR A 331 12.48 0.35 6.04
C THR A 331 11.37 0.69 5.04
N ARG A 332 10.93 -0.26 4.20
CA ARG A 332 9.96 -0.02 3.11
C ARG A 332 8.62 0.59 3.56
N LEU A 333 8.19 0.32 4.79
CA LEU A 333 6.95 0.84 5.39
C LEU A 333 7.10 2.27 5.97
N LEU A 334 8.33 2.77 6.11
CA LEU A 334 8.62 4.13 6.60
C LEU A 334 8.57 5.17 5.47
N PHE A 335 8.76 4.73 4.23
CA PHE A 335 8.71 5.58 3.05
C PHE A 335 7.29 5.71 2.48
N PRO A 336 6.94 6.85 1.84
CA PRO A 336 5.63 7.06 1.24
C PRO A 336 5.32 6.03 0.15
N THR A 337 4.04 5.73 -0.03
CA THR A 337 3.49 4.88 -1.11
C THR A 337 2.58 5.73 -2.00
N ALA A 338 2.35 5.28 -3.23
CA ALA A 338 1.40 5.87 -4.17
C ALA A 338 0.47 4.77 -4.67
N TYR A 339 -0.71 5.16 -5.15
CA TYR A 339 -1.68 4.21 -5.69
C TYR A 339 -1.28 3.71 -7.08
N GLU A 340 -0.74 4.62 -7.91
CA GLU A 340 -0.47 4.36 -9.33
C GLU A 340 0.99 4.67 -9.69
N ALA A 341 1.60 5.71 -9.10
CA ALA A 341 2.96 6.10 -9.43
C ALA A 341 4.01 5.03 -9.08
N PRO A 342 4.85 4.60 -10.05
CA PRO A 342 5.93 3.64 -9.80
C PRO A 342 7.07 4.24 -8.95
N ARG A 343 7.12 5.57 -8.90
CA ARG A 343 8.16 6.35 -8.23
C ARG A 343 7.56 7.59 -7.58
N ILE A 344 8.10 7.96 -6.43
CA ILE A 344 7.51 9.01 -5.59
C ILE A 344 8.58 9.99 -5.21
N ARG A 345 8.35 11.28 -5.45
CA ARG A 345 9.21 12.34 -4.94
C ARG A 345 8.71 12.77 -3.57
N PHE A 346 9.63 12.81 -2.62
CA PHE A 346 9.32 13.12 -1.23
C PHE A 346 10.44 13.96 -0.60
N THR A 347 10.22 14.42 0.63
CA THR A 347 11.19 15.24 1.35
C THR A 347 11.90 14.42 2.42
N ILE A 348 13.23 14.41 2.38
CA ILE A 348 14.04 13.98 3.51
C ILE A 348 14.25 15.16 4.45
N VAL A 349 14.10 14.91 5.73
CA VAL A 349 14.46 15.83 6.81
C VAL A 349 15.66 15.25 7.54
N ASP A 350 16.75 16.00 7.61
CA ASP A 350 17.90 15.62 8.43
C ASP A 350 17.56 15.75 9.91
N GLY A 351 17.57 14.64 10.66
CA GLY A 351 17.22 14.64 12.07
C GLY A 351 18.22 15.33 13.01
N GLU A 352 19.42 15.69 12.52
CA GLU A 352 20.40 16.47 13.29
C GLU A 352 20.28 17.99 13.04
N THR A 353 19.89 18.42 11.84
CA THR A 353 19.90 19.85 11.44
C THR A 353 18.57 20.42 10.98
N ASP A 354 17.52 19.61 10.89
CA ASP A 354 16.22 19.95 10.29
C ASP A 354 16.31 20.44 8.82
N GLU A 355 17.44 20.18 8.15
CA GLU A 355 17.63 20.51 6.74
C GLU A 355 16.74 19.62 5.88
N ARG A 356 16.08 20.23 4.90
CA ARG A 356 15.10 19.58 4.05
C ARG A 356 15.62 19.51 2.63
N PHE A 357 15.61 18.32 2.04
CA PHE A 357 16.04 18.13 0.66
C PHE A 357 15.18 17.06 -0.05
N PRO A 358 15.01 17.17 -1.37
CA PRO A 358 14.18 16.25 -2.13
C PRO A 358 14.89 14.90 -2.32
N ALA A 359 14.09 13.83 -2.36
CA ALA A 359 14.53 12.48 -2.67
C ALA A 359 13.46 11.72 -3.42
N TRP A 360 13.83 10.56 -3.95
CA TRP A 360 12.96 9.73 -4.77
C TRP A 360 12.87 8.32 -4.20
N VAL A 361 11.67 7.78 -4.05
CA VAL A 361 11.46 6.36 -3.75
C VAL A 361 11.26 5.63 -5.07
N VAL A 362 12.14 4.68 -5.39
CA VAL A 362 12.07 3.82 -6.59
C VAL A 362 11.64 2.43 -6.14
N ARG A 363 10.33 2.24 -5.94
CA ARG A 363 9.79 1.02 -5.30
C ARG A 363 9.92 -0.22 -6.16
N THR A 364 9.90 -0.05 -7.49
CA THR A 364 10.11 -1.12 -8.48
C THR A 364 11.48 -1.76 -8.36
N HIS A 365 12.50 -0.98 -7.97
CA HIS A 365 13.88 -1.43 -7.84
C HIS A 365 14.39 -1.48 -6.39
N GLY A 366 13.56 -1.12 -5.41
CA GLY A 366 13.85 -1.36 -4.00
C GLY A 366 14.82 -0.36 -3.35
N TYR A 367 14.90 0.88 -3.82
CA TYR A 367 15.79 1.88 -3.20
C TYR A 367 15.23 3.29 -3.17
N VAL A 368 15.88 4.15 -2.39
CA VAL A 368 15.66 5.59 -2.32
C VAL A 368 16.86 6.29 -2.92
N TYR A 369 16.66 7.29 -3.77
CA TYR A 369 17.71 8.07 -4.43
C TYR A 369 17.75 9.52 -3.93
N GLY A 370 18.95 10.12 -3.89
CA GLY A 370 19.16 11.52 -3.53
C GLY A 370 19.95 11.76 -2.24
N LEU A 371 20.73 10.78 -1.77
CA LEU A 371 21.45 10.84 -0.49
C LEU A 371 22.96 11.11 -0.61
N LYS A 372 23.51 11.23 -1.84
CA LYS A 372 24.96 11.34 -2.05
C LYS A 372 25.59 12.50 -1.28
N GLU A 373 25.08 13.72 -1.50
CA GLU A 373 25.58 14.92 -0.83
C GLU A 373 25.39 14.83 0.69
N TRP A 374 24.30 14.21 1.14
CA TRP A 374 24.04 13.98 2.57
C TRP A 374 25.09 13.04 3.18
N TYR A 375 25.46 11.96 2.49
CA TYR A 375 26.51 11.04 2.92
C TYR A 375 27.86 11.73 3.04
N GLU A 376 28.24 12.53 2.04
CA GLU A 376 29.49 13.30 2.02
C GLU A 376 29.53 14.33 3.18
N LYS A 377 28.46 15.12 3.34
CA LYS A 377 28.35 16.15 4.40
C LYS A 377 28.40 15.55 5.80
N ARG A 378 27.82 14.36 5.99
CA ARG A 378 27.76 13.67 7.29
C ARG A 378 28.94 12.72 7.54
N GLY A 379 29.84 12.56 6.58
CA GLY A 379 31.01 11.68 6.68
C GLY A 379 30.63 10.21 6.82
N LEU A 380 29.60 9.78 6.10
CA LEU A 380 29.16 8.39 6.05
C LEU A 380 30.06 7.58 5.10
N MET A 381 30.32 6.34 5.49
CA MET A 381 31.09 5.33 4.75
C MET A 381 30.31 4.00 4.69
N PRO A 382 30.71 3.05 3.82
CA PRO A 382 30.18 1.69 3.88
C PRO A 382 30.30 1.11 5.29
N GLY A 383 29.22 0.50 5.78
CA GLY A 383 29.03 -0.01 7.14
C GLY A 383 28.39 0.98 8.12
N SER A 384 28.29 2.27 7.79
CA SER A 384 27.71 3.28 8.69
C SER A 384 26.23 3.02 8.94
N PHE A 385 25.77 3.28 10.16
CA PHE A 385 24.36 3.15 10.50
C PHE A 385 23.57 4.43 10.19
N VAL A 386 22.46 4.23 9.49
CA VAL A 386 21.46 5.27 9.21
C VAL A 386 20.17 4.87 9.91
N LYS A 387 19.63 5.77 10.72
CA LYS A 387 18.32 5.65 11.33
C LYS A 387 17.28 6.32 10.42
N VAL A 388 16.21 5.59 10.11
CA VAL A 388 15.08 6.02 9.30
C VAL A 388 13.87 6.13 10.21
N GLN A 389 13.14 7.24 10.15
CA GLN A 389 11.91 7.45 10.90
C GLN A 389 10.85 8.10 10.03
N ARG A 390 9.58 7.83 10.29
CA ARG A 390 8.49 8.53 9.60
C ARG A 390 8.48 10.01 10.02
N GLY A 391 8.31 10.90 9.06
CA GLY A 391 8.19 12.34 9.32
C GLY A 391 6.84 12.70 9.96
N LYS A 392 6.72 13.95 10.39
CA LYS A 392 5.49 14.48 11.01
C LYS A 392 4.40 14.76 9.98
N LYS A 393 4.78 15.03 8.73
CA LYS A 393 3.87 15.30 7.60
C LYS A 393 3.89 14.13 6.62
N ALA A 394 2.80 13.98 5.87
CA ALA A 394 2.79 13.09 4.71
C ALA A 394 3.91 13.49 3.73
N GLY A 395 4.56 12.50 3.13
CA GLY A 395 5.69 12.74 2.23
C GLY A 395 6.99 13.21 2.88
N GLU A 396 7.09 13.25 4.22
CA GLU A 396 8.35 13.51 4.94
C GLU A 396 8.91 12.22 5.58
N VAL A 397 10.22 12.02 5.44
CA VAL A 397 10.96 10.96 6.15
C VAL A 397 12.17 11.58 6.82
N ILE A 398 12.40 11.23 8.09
CA ILE A 398 13.53 11.72 8.86
C ILE A 398 14.68 10.73 8.73
N LEU A 399 15.85 11.21 8.30
CA LEU A 399 17.09 10.45 8.30
C LEU A 399 18.05 11.02 9.31
N THR A 400 18.56 10.16 10.17
CA THR A 400 19.48 10.53 11.23
C THR A 400 20.70 9.62 11.16
N ARG A 401 21.88 10.21 11.07
CA ARG A 401 23.12 9.48 11.29
C ARG A 401 23.26 9.16 12.78
N LEU A 402 23.68 7.94 13.10
CA LEU A 402 24.07 7.62 14.47
C LEU A 402 25.46 8.19 14.76
N ALA A 403 25.51 9.36 15.40
CA ALA A 403 26.76 10.03 15.72
C ALA A 403 27.61 9.22 16.72
N ARG A 404 28.94 9.27 16.52
CA ARG A 404 29.95 8.82 17.47
C ARG A 404 30.90 9.98 17.75
N ARG A 405 31.53 10.00 18.92
CA ARG A 405 32.65 10.93 19.17
C ARG A 405 33.75 10.66 18.14
N SER A 406 34.08 11.67 17.35
CA SER A 406 35.13 11.56 16.31
C SER A 406 36.42 11.03 16.90
N GLY A 407 36.96 9.98 16.28
CA GLY A 407 38.15 9.26 16.75
C GLY A 407 38.89 8.57 15.61
N ARG A 408 40.18 8.31 15.84
CA ARG A 408 41.01 7.49 14.94
C ARG A 408 40.79 6.02 15.26
N GLU A 409 40.00 5.36 14.44
CA GLU A 409 39.67 3.94 14.57
C GLU A 409 40.43 3.12 13.53
N TRP A 410 40.76 1.87 13.87
CA TRP A 410 41.29 0.92 12.90
C TRP A 410 40.13 0.33 12.10
N VAL A 411 40.07 0.64 10.81
CA VAL A 411 38.99 0.20 9.92
C VAL A 411 39.60 -0.61 8.79
N ARG A 412 38.92 -1.69 8.40
CA ARG A 412 39.24 -2.46 7.20
C ARG A 412 39.19 -1.52 6.00
N THR A 413 40.29 -1.41 5.28
CA THR A 413 40.45 -0.50 4.15
C THR A 413 40.73 -1.31 2.90
N VAL A 414 39.95 -1.06 1.86
CA VAL A 414 40.22 -1.61 0.54
C VAL A 414 41.37 -0.84 -0.11
N LEU A 415 42.33 -1.55 -0.69
CA LEU A 415 43.42 -0.98 -1.48
C LEU A 415 43.39 -1.64 -2.86
N VAL A 416 43.45 -0.81 -3.89
CA VAL A 416 43.45 -1.26 -5.29
C VAL A 416 44.88 -1.24 -5.81
N GLY A 417 45.36 -2.39 -6.28
CA GLY A 417 46.66 -2.56 -6.91
C GLY A 417 46.68 -2.01 -8.33
N SER A 418 47.88 -1.75 -8.85
CA SER A 418 48.07 -1.27 -10.23
C SER A 418 47.63 -2.26 -11.31
N ASP A 419 47.41 -3.53 -10.95
CA ASP A 419 46.86 -4.59 -11.79
C ASP A 419 45.32 -4.70 -11.70
N GLY A 420 44.68 -3.84 -10.90
CA GLY A 420 43.26 -3.87 -10.57
C GLY A 420 42.89 -4.95 -9.55
N GLY A 421 43.88 -5.55 -8.88
CA GLY A 421 43.65 -6.47 -7.77
C GLY A 421 43.20 -5.74 -6.52
N ILE A 422 42.28 -6.34 -5.75
CA ILE A 422 41.83 -5.79 -4.47
C ILE A 422 42.52 -6.52 -3.33
N VAL A 423 43.07 -5.76 -2.38
CA VAL A 423 43.58 -6.26 -1.10
C VAL A 423 43.00 -5.46 0.07
N PHE A 424 43.01 -6.05 1.27
CA PHE A 424 42.56 -5.37 2.47
C PHE A 424 43.69 -5.13 3.46
N ALA A 425 43.64 -4.00 4.16
CA ALA A 425 44.52 -3.67 5.27
C ALA A 425 43.74 -3.00 6.39
N MET A 426 44.18 -3.20 7.65
CA MET A 426 43.68 -2.40 8.77
C MET A 426 44.44 -1.08 8.80
N LEU A 427 43.76 0.04 8.56
CA LEU A 427 44.36 1.37 8.60
C LEU A 427 43.59 2.29 9.57
N LYS A 428 44.28 3.30 10.11
CA LYS A 428 43.66 4.29 11.01
C LYS A 428 42.94 5.37 10.22
N HIS A 429 41.63 5.47 10.39
CA HIS A 429 40.79 6.49 9.78
C HIS A 429 40.07 7.33 10.81
N ASN A 430 39.79 8.59 10.46
CA ASN A 430 38.90 9.42 11.26
C ASN A 430 37.47 9.02 10.94
N VAL A 431 36.76 8.47 11.92
CA VAL A 431 35.36 8.06 11.74
C VAL A 431 34.47 8.92 12.64
N THR A 432 33.39 9.45 12.06
CA THR A 432 32.46 10.35 12.74
C THR A 432 31.12 9.69 13.04
N ALA A 433 30.77 8.62 12.33
CA ALA A 433 29.53 7.87 12.46
C ALA A 433 29.73 6.55 13.24
N GLN A 434 28.68 6.05 13.88
CA GLN A 434 28.62 4.64 14.30
C GLN A 434 28.49 3.76 13.05
N PHE A 435 29.15 2.61 13.08
CA PHE A 435 29.17 1.66 12.00
C PHE A 435 29.17 0.24 12.53
N ASP A 436 28.77 -0.69 11.67
CA ASP A 436 28.89 -2.12 11.91
C ASP A 436 30.33 -2.56 11.58
N GLU A 437 31.05 -3.09 12.58
CA GLU A 437 32.46 -3.48 12.45
C GLU A 437 32.68 -4.60 11.41
N ARG A 438 31.69 -5.48 11.22
CA ARG A 438 31.77 -6.57 10.23
C ARG A 438 31.50 -6.03 8.82
N MET A 439 30.58 -5.09 8.68
CA MET A 439 30.20 -4.50 7.38
C MET A 439 31.09 -3.34 6.92
N ALA A 440 31.80 -2.70 7.84
CA ALA A 440 32.58 -1.51 7.53
C ALA A 440 33.79 -1.81 6.65
N ILE A 441 33.86 -1.09 5.54
CA ILE A 441 35.02 -1.04 4.65
C ILE A 441 35.24 0.41 4.23
N MET A 442 36.42 0.94 4.56
CA MET A 442 36.84 2.25 4.09
C MET A 442 37.32 2.16 2.64
N VAL A 443 36.85 3.09 1.80
CA VAL A 443 37.15 3.16 0.37
C VAL A 443 37.83 4.50 0.06
N PRO A 444 39.16 4.60 0.24
CA PRO A 444 39.89 5.85 0.01
C PRO A 444 40.07 6.16 -1.49
N ASP A 445 40.11 5.13 -2.33
CA ASP A 445 40.24 5.22 -3.78
C ASP A 445 38.95 4.68 -4.42
N VAL A 446 37.97 5.56 -4.62
CA VAL A 446 36.66 5.19 -5.18
C VAL A 446 36.80 4.84 -6.67
N GLU A 447 37.61 5.60 -7.41
CA GLU A 447 37.81 5.39 -8.85
C GLU A 447 38.46 4.03 -9.12
N GLY A 448 39.49 3.66 -8.34
CA GLY A 448 40.10 2.34 -8.47
C GLY A 448 39.13 1.18 -8.20
N VAL A 449 38.20 1.33 -7.25
CA VAL A 449 37.19 0.29 -6.99
C VAL A 449 36.16 0.22 -8.12
N ASP A 450 35.74 1.37 -8.66
CA ASP A 450 34.84 1.41 -9.82
C ASP A 450 35.48 0.72 -11.04
N GLU A 451 36.78 0.97 -11.30
CA GLU A 451 37.52 0.28 -12.37
C GLU A 451 37.60 -1.23 -12.15
N ALA A 452 37.80 -1.67 -10.91
CA ALA A 452 37.83 -3.09 -10.54
C ALA A 452 36.44 -3.74 -10.71
N TRP A 453 35.36 -3.02 -10.38
CA TRP A 453 33.98 -3.45 -10.62
C TRP A 453 33.72 -3.64 -12.12
N GLU A 454 34.04 -2.64 -12.94
CA GLU A 454 33.86 -2.71 -14.38
C GLU A 454 34.69 -3.83 -15.02
N LYS A 455 35.94 -4.00 -14.58
CA LYS A 455 36.81 -5.10 -15.03
C LYS A 455 36.17 -6.45 -14.73
N THR A 456 35.65 -6.63 -13.51
CA THR A 456 34.95 -7.86 -13.09
C THR A 456 33.74 -8.16 -13.99
N LEU A 457 32.99 -7.12 -14.37
CA LEU A 457 31.86 -7.23 -15.28
C LEU A 457 32.30 -7.59 -16.70
N ARG A 458 33.33 -6.91 -17.25
CA ARG A 458 33.87 -7.16 -18.59
C ARG A 458 34.47 -8.55 -18.76
N GLU A 459 35.17 -9.03 -17.73
CA GLU A 459 35.81 -10.37 -17.74
C GLU A 459 34.82 -11.50 -17.44
N HIS A 460 33.55 -11.19 -17.14
CA HIS A 460 32.53 -12.15 -16.71
C HIS A 460 33.02 -13.07 -15.58
N THR A 461 33.76 -12.49 -14.62
CA THR A 461 34.38 -13.26 -13.54
C THR A 461 33.32 -14.08 -12.79
N PRO A 462 33.49 -15.41 -12.67
CA PRO A 462 32.54 -16.26 -11.96
C PRO A 462 32.36 -15.79 -10.51
N PHE A 463 31.11 -15.79 -10.03
CA PHE A 463 30.78 -15.32 -8.68
C PHE A 463 31.63 -16.03 -7.62
N GLU A 464 31.79 -17.34 -7.74
CA GLU A 464 32.62 -18.15 -6.86
C GLU A 464 34.09 -17.69 -6.81
N LYS A 465 34.67 -17.30 -7.95
CA LYS A 465 36.05 -16.80 -7.99
C LYS A 465 36.21 -15.48 -7.22
N ILE A 466 35.20 -14.60 -7.29
CA ILE A 466 35.15 -13.35 -6.51
C ILE A 466 35.11 -13.69 -5.01
N VAL A 467 34.21 -14.58 -4.62
CA VAL A 467 34.03 -14.99 -3.21
C VAL A 467 35.32 -15.60 -2.65
N VAL A 468 35.98 -16.51 -3.38
CA VAL A 468 37.26 -17.11 -2.97
C VAL A 468 38.34 -16.04 -2.83
N SER A 469 38.44 -15.12 -3.79
CA SER A 469 39.42 -14.03 -3.74
C SER A 469 39.22 -13.14 -2.52
N MET A 470 37.97 -12.70 -2.27
CA MET A 470 37.66 -11.85 -1.12
C MET A 470 37.88 -12.57 0.21
N LEU A 471 37.48 -13.84 0.32
CA LEU A 471 37.68 -14.63 1.53
C LEU A 471 39.18 -14.82 1.85
N ARG A 472 40.01 -15.08 0.83
CA ARG A 472 41.47 -15.20 1.00
C ARG A 472 42.09 -13.90 1.50
N GLU A 473 41.72 -12.76 0.91
CA GLU A 473 42.25 -11.45 1.34
C GLU A 473 41.78 -11.07 2.75
N LEU A 474 40.50 -11.29 3.08
CA LEU A 474 39.97 -11.05 4.43
C LEU A 474 40.64 -11.94 5.48
N SER A 475 40.89 -13.21 5.16
CA SER A 475 41.53 -14.16 6.07
C SER A 475 42.95 -13.74 6.48
N LYS A 476 43.65 -12.93 5.66
CA LYS A 476 44.99 -12.40 6.01
C LYS A 476 44.95 -11.39 7.16
N LEU A 477 43.81 -10.74 7.39
CA LEU A 477 43.63 -9.78 8.48
C LEU A 477 43.39 -10.46 9.83
N ASN A 478 43.03 -11.75 9.84
CA ASN A 478 42.71 -12.50 11.03
C ASN A 478 43.79 -13.56 11.31
N PRO A 479 44.43 -13.58 12.50
CA PRO A 479 45.42 -14.61 12.86
C PRO A 479 44.91 -16.05 12.76
N GLN A 480 43.60 -16.27 12.89
CA GLN A 480 42.99 -17.59 12.77
C GLN A 480 42.68 -17.98 11.32
N GLY A 481 42.97 -17.12 10.34
CA GLY A 481 42.82 -17.42 8.91
C GLY A 481 41.39 -17.75 8.51
N HIS A 482 40.42 -16.97 9.01
CA HIS A 482 39.01 -17.07 8.65
C HIS A 482 38.37 -15.68 8.61
N ALA A 483 37.21 -15.58 7.97
CA ALA A 483 36.40 -14.36 7.91
C ALA A 483 34.93 -14.66 8.20
N HIS A 484 34.23 -13.70 8.79
CA HIS A 484 32.79 -13.80 9.02
C HIS A 484 32.00 -13.59 7.73
N ALA A 485 30.87 -14.28 7.55
CA ALA A 485 30.04 -14.17 6.35
C ALA A 485 29.57 -12.73 6.04
N SER A 486 29.27 -11.90 7.05
CA SER A 486 28.97 -10.46 6.87
C SER A 486 30.15 -9.67 6.29
N GLU A 487 31.37 -9.95 6.71
CA GLU A 487 32.57 -9.27 6.22
C GLU A 487 32.80 -9.63 4.75
N LEU A 488 32.62 -10.90 4.43
CA LEU A 488 32.69 -11.41 3.07
C LEU A 488 31.59 -10.82 2.19
N TYR A 489 30.37 -10.72 2.69
CA TYR A 489 29.24 -10.09 2.03
C TYR A 489 29.53 -8.62 1.69
N ALA A 490 30.08 -7.85 2.64
CA ALA A 490 30.48 -6.47 2.40
C ALA A 490 31.59 -6.36 1.35
N ALA A 491 32.60 -7.23 1.41
CA ALA A 491 33.72 -7.24 0.47
C ALA A 491 33.31 -7.64 -0.95
N VAL A 492 32.44 -8.65 -1.10
CA VAL A 492 31.92 -9.08 -2.42
C VAL A 492 31.12 -7.95 -3.08
N ASN A 493 30.32 -7.22 -2.29
CA ASN A 493 29.56 -6.07 -2.76
C ASN A 493 30.44 -4.84 -3.09
N LEU A 494 31.78 -4.93 -3.05
CA LEU A 494 32.69 -3.94 -3.67
C LEU A 494 32.96 -4.21 -5.15
N LEU A 495 32.67 -5.41 -5.64
CA LEU A 495 33.00 -5.85 -7.00
C LEU A 495 31.79 -6.37 -7.77
N ARG A 496 30.77 -6.85 -7.05
CA ARG A 496 29.55 -7.38 -7.65
C ARG A 496 28.39 -7.31 -6.69
N ARG A 497 27.28 -6.72 -7.14
CA ARG A 497 26.02 -6.68 -6.38
C ARG A 497 25.50 -8.10 -6.17
N CYS A 498 25.28 -8.46 -4.91
CA CYS A 498 24.74 -9.76 -4.52
C CYS A 498 24.02 -9.64 -3.17
N PRO A 499 22.77 -10.13 -3.02
CA PRO A 499 22.17 -10.31 -1.70
C PRO A 499 22.91 -11.36 -0.86
N PRO A 500 22.65 -11.46 0.46
CA PRO A 500 23.28 -12.46 1.31
C PRO A 500 23.00 -13.91 0.88
N GLY A 501 21.80 -14.20 0.38
CA GLY A 501 21.33 -15.57 0.07
C GLY A 501 22.28 -16.38 -0.83
N PRO A 502 22.62 -15.91 -2.05
CA PRO A 502 23.52 -16.64 -2.94
C PRO A 502 24.92 -16.84 -2.37
N LEU A 503 25.44 -15.88 -1.60
CA LEU A 503 26.72 -16.04 -0.91
C LEU A 503 26.65 -17.17 0.13
N LEU A 504 25.62 -17.15 0.97
CA LEU A 504 25.41 -18.15 2.02
C LEU A 504 25.20 -19.55 1.43
N SER A 505 24.45 -19.65 0.34
CA SER A 505 24.27 -20.91 -0.42
C SER A 505 25.59 -21.43 -0.99
N LEU A 506 26.40 -20.56 -1.58
CA LEU A 506 27.72 -20.94 -2.11
C LEU A 506 28.65 -21.46 -0.99
N LEU A 507 28.69 -20.76 0.14
CA LEU A 507 29.53 -21.14 1.28
C LEU A 507 29.18 -22.52 1.85
N ASN A 508 27.93 -22.97 1.74
CA ASN A 508 27.50 -24.28 2.25
C ASN A 508 27.40 -25.37 1.16
N SER A 509 27.55 -25.01 -0.12
CA SER A 509 27.48 -25.97 -1.23
C SER A 509 28.84 -26.53 -1.66
N ARG A 510 29.95 -25.88 -1.27
CA ARG A 510 31.29 -26.27 -1.71
C ARG A 510 32.17 -26.73 -0.56
N PRO A 511 32.94 -27.82 -0.72
CA PRO A 511 33.74 -28.41 0.36
C PRO A 511 34.96 -27.56 0.77
N TRP A 512 35.44 -26.67 -0.10
CA TRP A 512 36.59 -25.79 0.20
C TRP A 512 36.24 -24.59 1.08
N PHE A 513 34.96 -24.34 1.37
CA PHE A 513 34.53 -23.38 2.37
C PHE A 513 34.27 -24.12 3.69
N VAL A 514 35.25 -24.09 4.59
CA VAL A 514 35.16 -24.78 5.88
C VAL A 514 34.52 -23.84 6.91
N HIS A 515 33.33 -24.19 7.39
CA HIS A 515 32.68 -23.50 8.51
C HIS A 515 33.43 -23.78 9.82
N VAL A 516 33.79 -22.73 10.55
CA VAL A 516 34.56 -22.81 11.80
C VAL A 516 33.78 -22.31 13.03
N GLY A 517 32.46 -22.10 12.88
CA GLY A 517 31.55 -21.64 13.94
C GLY A 517 31.16 -20.17 13.83
N ASP A 518 30.00 -19.79 14.39
CA ASP A 518 29.44 -18.42 14.38
C ASP A 518 29.51 -17.75 12.99
N GLN A 519 29.12 -18.48 11.94
CA GLN A 519 29.17 -18.02 10.53
C GLN A 519 30.55 -17.53 10.05
N HIS A 520 31.63 -18.03 10.66
CA HIS A 520 32.98 -17.84 10.14
C HIS A 520 33.36 -18.97 9.19
N TYR A 521 34.08 -18.62 8.13
CA TYR A 521 34.51 -19.54 7.09
C TYR A 521 36.00 -19.40 6.82
N ARG A 522 36.65 -20.53 6.55
CA ARG A 522 38.02 -20.62 6.06
C ARG A 522 38.02 -21.22 4.67
N TYR A 523 38.90 -20.73 3.82
CA TYR A 523 39.18 -21.36 2.53
C TYR A 523 40.29 -22.41 2.67
N THR A 524 40.07 -23.62 2.18
CA THR A 524 41.11 -24.65 2.03
C THR A 524 41.28 -25.00 0.56
N GLU A 525 42.53 -25.00 0.07
CA GLU A 525 42.81 -25.53 -1.27
C GLU A 525 42.49 -27.02 -1.26
N SER A 526 41.46 -27.41 -2.00
CA SER A 526 41.22 -28.80 -2.36
C SER A 526 42.35 -29.24 -3.28
N GLU A 527 43.05 -30.34 -2.96
CA GLU A 527 44.09 -30.94 -3.82
C GLU A 527 43.54 -31.58 -5.11
N GLU A 528 42.23 -31.52 -5.35
CA GLU A 528 41.61 -32.06 -6.57
C GLU A 528 41.48 -30.99 -7.65
N ASN A 529 42.52 -30.92 -8.49
CA ASN A 529 42.48 -30.35 -9.84
C ASN A 529 42.03 -31.41 -10.85
#